data_AF-A0A7R9WDG0-F1
#
_entry.id   AF-A0A7R9WDG0-F1
#
_cell.length_a   1.000
_cell.length_b   1.000
_cell.length_c   1.000
_cell.angle_alpha   90.00
_cell.angle_beta   90.00
_cell.angle_gamma   90.00
#
_symmetry.space_group_name_H-M   'P 1'
#
loop_
_entity.id
_entity.type
_entity.pdbx_description
1 polymer ?
#
loop_
_entity_poly.entity_id
_entity_poly.type
_entity_poly.pdbx_seq_one_letter_code
_entity_poly.pdbx_strand_id
1 'polypeptide(L)'
;EKPNTPRLGHSQGLGVRKHLLEFMPSGRDTIGWSVEEALNWPRCGHCQHLARPAIFMFGDFGWKYDHAQESRWNAWRESVVELSREMARNLKVCILEVGCGKNVATCRTTSETLMEELIQGGFGDDVRLVRINPDFPEADDDRCSNY
;
A
#
# COMPACT_ATOMS: atom_id res chain seq x y z
N GLU A 1 14.72 5.72 33.37
CA GLU A 1 15.06 5.19 32.02
C GLU A 1 13.76 5.00 31.25
N LYS A 2 13.66 5.42 29.98
CA LYS A 2 12.43 5.26 29.18
C LYS A 2 12.62 4.12 28.16
N PRO A 3 12.12 2.90 28.43
CA PRO A 3 12.32 1.74 27.57
C PRO A 3 11.19 1.66 26.54
N ASN A 4 11.17 2.55 25.54
CA ASN A 4 10.42 2.38 24.27
C ASN A 4 10.42 3.66 23.44
N THR A 5 11.58 4.05 22.92
CA THR A 5 11.62 5.01 21.81
C THR A 5 11.84 4.20 20.53
N PRO A 6 10.88 4.16 19.58
CA PRO A 6 11.08 3.50 18.30
C PRO A 6 12.24 4.16 17.55
N ARG A 7 13.21 3.38 17.07
CA ARG A 7 14.33 3.87 16.26
C ARG A 7 14.18 3.35 14.83
N LEU A 8 14.00 4.24 13.87
CA LEU A 8 14.14 3.94 12.45
C LEU A 8 15.60 3.55 12.16
N GLY A 9 15.83 2.46 11.44
CA GLY A 9 17.16 2.05 10.97
C GLY A 9 17.98 1.13 11.89
N HIS A 10 17.39 0.53 12.93
CA HIS A 10 18.04 -0.49 13.77
C HIS A 10 17.47 -1.91 13.59
N SER A 11 17.07 -2.27 12.36
CA SER A 11 17.09 -3.69 11.99
C SER A 11 18.55 -4.06 11.79
N GLN A 12 19.22 -4.53 12.85
CA GLN A 12 20.45 -5.29 12.64
C GLN A 12 20.04 -6.58 11.92
N GLY A 13 20.06 -6.55 10.59
CA GLY A 13 19.88 -7.69 9.70
C GLY A 13 21.02 -8.71 9.83
N LEU A 14 21.48 -8.97 11.05
CA LEU A 14 22.45 -10.00 11.43
C LEU A 14 21.75 -11.26 11.94
N GLY A 15 20.43 -11.35 11.83
CA GLY A 15 19.75 -12.62 11.88
C GLY A 15 20.16 -13.43 10.65
N VAL A 16 21.31 -14.11 10.72
CA VAL A 16 21.73 -15.09 9.71
C VAL A 16 20.67 -16.18 9.71
N ARG A 17 19.64 -16.03 8.87
CA ARG A 17 18.64 -17.07 8.66
C ARG A 17 19.33 -18.16 7.85
N LYS A 18 20.02 -19.07 8.55
CA LYS A 18 20.81 -20.16 7.97
C LYS A 18 20.03 -21.03 6.97
N HIS A 19 18.70 -21.00 7.05
CA HIS A 19 17.78 -21.85 6.30
C HIS A 19 16.69 -21.05 5.55
N LEU A 20 16.91 -19.76 5.24
CA LEU A 20 15.87 -18.89 4.65
C LEU A 20 15.19 -19.51 3.41
N LEU A 21 15.94 -20.30 2.64
CA LEU A 21 15.52 -20.91 1.38
C LEU A 21 15.62 -22.44 1.40
N GLU A 22 15.81 -23.08 2.55
CA GLU A 22 16.03 -24.54 2.65
C GLU A 22 14.88 -25.37 2.07
N PHE A 23 13.67 -24.79 2.03
CA PHE A 23 12.48 -25.41 1.45
C PHE A 23 11.95 -24.66 0.22
N MET A 24 12.69 -23.68 -0.30
CA MET A 24 12.29 -23.01 -1.53
C MET A 24 12.58 -23.95 -2.71
N PRO A 25 11.61 -24.18 -3.62
CA PRO A 25 11.84 -25.02 -4.79
C PRO A 25 13.01 -24.49 -5.62
N SER A 26 13.91 -25.37 -6.06
CA SER A 26 15.01 -24.97 -6.95
C SER A 26 14.46 -24.58 -8.32
N GLY A 27 14.98 -23.52 -8.95
CA GLY A 27 14.50 -22.99 -10.23
C GLY A 27 14.78 -23.85 -11.47
N ARG A 28 14.92 -25.19 -11.32
CA ARG A 28 15.28 -26.10 -12.42
C ARG A 28 14.10 -26.69 -13.17
N ASP A 29 12.86 -26.58 -12.67
CA ASP A 29 11.67 -27.02 -13.39
C ASP A 29 10.93 -25.84 -14.03
N THR A 30 11.38 -25.45 -15.21
CA THR A 30 10.77 -24.36 -15.99
C THR A 30 9.63 -24.83 -16.91
N ILE A 31 9.24 -26.11 -16.89
CA ILE A 31 8.29 -26.68 -17.88
C ILE A 31 7.06 -27.34 -17.24
N GLY A 32 7.02 -27.54 -15.92
CA GLY A 32 5.83 -28.03 -15.23
C GLY A 32 5.57 -27.23 -13.97
N TRP A 33 4.46 -26.48 -13.92
CA TRP A 33 3.92 -25.95 -12.66
C TRP A 33 3.33 -27.06 -11.77
N SER A 34 3.90 -28.28 -11.79
CA SER A 34 3.57 -29.33 -10.84
C SER A 34 4.39 -29.06 -9.58
N VAL A 35 3.85 -28.23 -8.71
CA VAL A 35 4.42 -28.08 -7.39
C VAL A 35 4.06 -29.35 -6.61
N GLU A 36 5.05 -30.21 -6.34
CA GLU A 36 4.85 -31.31 -5.38
C GLU A 36 4.53 -30.69 -4.02
N GLU A 37 3.29 -30.82 -3.57
CA GLU A 37 2.83 -30.24 -2.31
C GLU A 37 3.65 -30.81 -1.14
N ALA A 38 4.51 -29.99 -0.53
CA ALA A 38 5.31 -30.46 0.59
C ALA A 38 4.44 -30.64 1.85
N LEU A 39 4.76 -31.67 2.64
CA LEU A 39 4.03 -32.04 3.86
C LEU A 39 3.93 -30.93 4.91
N ASN A 40 4.85 -29.96 4.88
CA ASN A 40 4.93 -28.85 5.83
C ASN A 40 4.17 -27.58 5.40
N TRP A 41 3.49 -27.60 4.26
CA TRP A 41 2.74 -26.43 3.82
C TRP A 41 1.52 -26.22 4.70
N PRO A 42 1.27 -24.98 5.19
CA PRO A 42 0.14 -24.71 6.05
C PRO A 42 -1.15 -25.00 5.28
N ARG A 43 -2.12 -25.64 5.93
CA ARG A 43 -3.43 -25.96 5.35
C ARG A 43 -4.55 -25.35 6.18
N CYS A 44 -5.66 -25.02 5.53
CA CYS A 44 -6.85 -24.54 6.20
C CYS A 44 -7.46 -25.65 7.07
N GLY A 45 -7.64 -25.40 8.37
CA GLY A 45 -8.25 -26.37 9.28
C GLY A 45 -9.70 -26.75 8.92
N HIS A 46 -10.38 -25.96 8.10
CA HIS A 46 -11.76 -26.19 7.67
C HIS A 46 -11.86 -26.94 6.33
N CYS A 47 -11.22 -26.43 5.27
CA CYS A 47 -11.33 -26.99 3.91
C CYS A 47 -10.11 -27.78 3.44
N GLN A 48 -9.03 -27.86 4.24
CA GLN A 48 -7.77 -28.57 3.95
C GLN A 48 -7.00 -28.12 2.69
N HIS A 49 -7.47 -27.06 2.01
CA HIS A 49 -6.73 -26.41 0.94
C HIS A 49 -5.47 -25.74 1.49
N LEU A 50 -4.47 -25.57 0.64
CA LEU A 50 -3.23 -24.87 0.97
C LEU A 50 -3.54 -23.45 1.44
N ALA A 51 -3.02 -23.10 2.61
CA ALA A 51 -3.03 -21.74 3.11
C ALA A 51 -1.88 -20.97 2.46
N ARG A 52 -2.11 -19.68 2.25
CA ARG A 52 -1.13 -18.74 1.70
C ARG A 52 -1.09 -17.48 2.56
N PRO A 53 -0.03 -16.67 2.46
CA PRO A 53 -0.03 -15.35 3.07
C PRO A 53 -1.29 -14.59 2.67
N ALA A 54 -1.82 -13.81 3.61
CA ALA A 54 -2.79 -12.80 3.29
C ALA A 54 -2.07 -11.72 2.48
N ILE A 55 -2.01 -11.92 1.17
CA ILE A 55 -1.71 -10.91 0.14
C ILE A 55 -2.73 -11.06 -0.99
N PHE A 56 -3.09 -9.97 -1.68
CA PHE A 56 -4.02 -10.03 -2.81
C PHE A 56 -3.25 -10.45 -4.08
N MET A 57 -3.57 -11.63 -4.61
CA MET A 57 -2.88 -12.27 -5.73
C MET A 57 -3.70 -12.19 -7.01
N PHE A 58 -3.05 -12.31 -8.17
CA PHE A 58 -3.77 -12.47 -9.44
C PHE A 58 -4.63 -13.74 -9.42
N GLY A 59 -5.89 -13.61 -9.85
CA GLY A 59 -6.86 -14.70 -9.81
C GLY A 59 -7.65 -14.80 -8.50
N ASP A 60 -7.35 -13.97 -7.50
CA ASP A 60 -8.23 -13.81 -6.35
C ASP A 60 -9.52 -13.08 -6.74
N PHE A 61 -10.66 -13.57 -6.24
CA PHE A 61 -11.97 -12.93 -6.41
C PHE A 61 -12.36 -12.04 -5.22
N GLY A 62 -11.51 -11.97 -4.21
CA GLY A 62 -11.77 -11.19 -3.01
C GLY A 62 -10.62 -11.21 -2.02
N TRP A 63 -10.69 -10.27 -1.08
CA TRP A 63 -9.75 -10.11 0.02
C TRP A 63 -10.51 -9.98 1.33
N LYS A 64 -9.89 -10.33 2.45
CA LYS A 64 -10.48 -10.10 3.78
C LYS A 64 -10.34 -8.63 4.16
N TYR A 65 -11.39 -7.85 3.91
CA TYR A 65 -11.42 -6.43 4.25
C TYR A 65 -11.20 -6.17 5.73
N ASP A 66 -10.40 -5.14 6.02
CA ASP A 66 -10.34 -4.51 7.34
C ASP A 66 -11.27 -3.29 7.32
N HIS A 67 -12.55 -3.52 7.63
CA HIS A 67 -13.56 -2.47 7.66
C HIS A 67 -13.24 -1.37 8.69
N ALA A 68 -12.47 -1.70 9.74
CA ALA A 68 -12.07 -0.69 10.73
C ALA A 68 -11.00 0.25 10.15
N GLN A 69 -10.07 -0.27 9.35
CA GLN A 69 -9.11 0.54 8.59
C GLN A 69 -9.83 1.43 7.57
N GLU A 70 -10.74 0.86 6.79
CA GLU A 70 -11.55 1.58 5.81
C GLU A 70 -12.37 2.70 6.47
N SER A 71 -13.04 2.41 7.59
CA SER A 71 -13.81 3.41 8.33
C SER A 71 -12.95 4.57 8.84
N ARG A 72 -11.75 4.29 9.37
CA ARG A 72 -10.82 5.34 9.82
C ARG A 72 -10.33 6.19 8.66
N TRP A 73 -10.02 5.56 7.52
CA TRP A 73 -9.63 6.27 6.30
C TRP A 73 -10.73 7.23 5.84
N ASN A 74 -11.97 6.74 5.73
CA ASN A 74 -13.11 7.55 5.32
C ASN A 74 -13.37 8.71 6.29
N ALA A 75 -13.38 8.44 7.59
CA ALA A 75 -13.60 9.47 8.61
C ALA A 75 -12.51 10.56 8.57
N TRP A 76 -11.24 10.18 8.43
CA TRP A 76 -10.14 11.13 8.28
C TRP A 76 -10.30 11.98 7.01
N ARG A 77 -10.57 11.34 5.87
CA ARG A 77 -10.75 12.00 4.58
C ARG A 77 -11.88 13.02 4.61
N GLU A 78 -13.04 12.64 5.13
CA GLU A 78 -14.20 13.53 5.30
C GLU A 78 -13.86 14.71 6.21
N SER A 79 -13.13 14.47 7.30
CA SER A 79 -12.70 15.53 8.23
C SER A 79 -11.78 16.56 7.56
N VAL A 80 -10.88 16.13 6.66
CA VAL A 80 -10.01 17.05 5.90
C VAL A 80 -10.84 17.91 4.95
N VAL A 81 -11.82 17.31 4.27
CA VAL A 81 -12.74 18.05 3.39
C VAL A 81 -13.55 19.06 4.19
N GLU A 82 -14.06 18.70 5.36
CA GLU A 82 -14.87 19.60 6.18
C GLU A 82 -14.03 20.77 6.74
N LEU A 83 -12.83 20.50 7.24
CA LEU A 83 -11.92 21.53 7.75
C LEU A 83 -11.60 22.60 6.68
N SER A 84 -11.55 22.21 5.40
CA SER A 84 -11.35 23.13 4.28
C SER A 84 -12.44 24.19 4.16
N ARG A 85 -13.69 23.80 4.42
CA ARG A 85 -14.87 24.65 4.32
C ARG A 85 -14.87 25.67 5.46
N GLU A 86 -14.52 25.21 6.66
CA GLU A 86 -14.45 26.07 7.86
C GLU A 86 -13.32 27.10 7.77
N MET A 87 -12.16 26.73 7.21
CA MET A 87 -10.96 27.59 7.18
C MET A 87 -10.91 28.57 6.00
N ALA A 88 -11.95 28.64 5.15
CA ALA A 88 -12.12 29.60 4.06
C ALA A 88 -10.85 29.86 3.21
N ARG A 89 -10.17 28.78 2.77
CA ARG A 89 -8.92 28.79 1.96
C ARG A 89 -7.61 29.13 2.69
N ASN A 90 -7.55 28.97 4.00
CA ASN A 90 -6.27 29.05 4.74
C ASN A 90 -5.60 27.68 4.98
N LEU A 91 -6.22 26.59 4.53
CA LEU A 91 -5.70 25.24 4.71
C LEU A 91 -5.01 24.76 3.43
N LYS A 92 -3.70 24.53 3.52
CA LYS A 92 -2.92 23.89 2.46
C LYS A 92 -2.77 22.41 2.73
N VAL A 93 -3.03 21.57 1.73
CA VAL A 93 -2.93 20.11 1.84
C VAL A 93 -1.82 19.61 0.93
N CYS A 94 -0.91 18.82 1.50
CA CYS A 94 0.11 18.11 0.76
C CYS A 94 -0.16 16.61 0.85
N ILE A 95 -0.38 15.98 -0.30
CA ILE A 95 -0.45 14.52 -0.44
C ILE A 95 0.95 14.04 -0.78
N LEU A 96 1.53 13.21 0.07
CA LEU A 96 2.88 12.67 -0.12
C LEU A 96 2.80 11.22 -0.57
N GLU A 97 3.22 10.95 -1.80
CA GLU A 97 3.32 9.60 -2.37
C GLU A 97 4.79 9.18 -2.46
N VAL A 98 5.12 8.00 -1.92
CA VAL A 98 6.52 7.53 -1.85
C VAL A 98 6.63 6.12 -2.42
N GLY A 99 7.53 5.94 -3.40
CA GLY A 99 7.89 4.62 -3.93
C GLY A 99 6.76 3.88 -4.67
N CYS A 100 5.68 4.57 -5.06
CA CYS A 100 4.56 3.96 -5.75
C CYS A 100 4.85 3.83 -7.26
N GLY A 101 4.99 2.59 -7.74
CA GLY A 101 5.24 2.27 -9.14
C GLY A 101 3.96 2.08 -9.97
N LYS A 102 4.13 1.75 -11.26
CA LYS A 102 3.02 1.63 -12.22
C LYS A 102 2.46 0.20 -12.40
N ASN A 103 3.17 -0.84 -11.95
CA ASN A 103 2.75 -2.23 -12.14
C ASN A 103 1.46 -2.58 -11.37
N VAL A 104 1.32 -2.02 -10.16
CA VAL A 104 0.10 -2.09 -9.34
C VAL A 104 -0.15 -0.69 -8.82
N ALA A 105 -0.84 0.12 -9.63
CA ALA A 105 -0.96 1.57 -9.43
C ALA A 105 -1.98 1.97 -8.34
N THR A 106 -2.42 1.06 -7.47
CA THR A 106 -3.48 1.32 -6.47
C THR A 106 -3.19 2.56 -5.64
N CYS A 107 -1.98 2.70 -5.09
CA CYS A 107 -1.60 3.87 -4.31
C CYS A 107 -1.54 5.17 -5.14
N ARG A 108 -1.18 5.07 -6.42
CA ARG A 108 -1.17 6.21 -7.35
C ARG A 108 -2.59 6.69 -7.61
N THR A 109 -3.49 5.76 -7.95
CA THR A 109 -4.92 6.03 -8.12
C THR A 109 -5.54 6.61 -6.85
N THR A 110 -5.23 6.07 -5.66
CA THR A 110 -5.74 6.63 -4.39
C THR A 110 -5.28 8.06 -4.16
N SER A 111 -4.01 8.38 -4.44
CA SER A 111 -3.47 9.72 -4.25
C SER A 111 -4.10 10.74 -5.19
N GLU A 112 -4.21 10.40 -6.48
CA GLU A 112 -4.84 11.27 -7.49
C GLU A 112 -6.34 11.45 -7.23
N THR A 113 -7.05 10.37 -6.88
CA THR A 113 -8.49 10.45 -6.52
C THR A 113 -8.71 11.37 -5.33
N LEU A 114 -7.90 11.23 -4.27
CA LEU A 114 -8.01 12.10 -3.10
C LEU A 114 -7.72 13.56 -3.47
N MET A 115 -6.72 13.82 -4.32
CA MET A 115 -6.44 15.18 -4.77
C MET A 115 -7.63 15.78 -5.52
N GLU A 116 -8.22 15.04 -6.45
CA GLU A 116 -9.41 15.47 -7.20
C GLU A 116 -10.58 15.76 -6.27
N GLU A 117 -10.84 14.89 -5.30
CA GLU A 117 -11.89 15.09 -4.28
C GLU A 117 -11.67 16.38 -3.49
N LEU A 118 -10.43 16.68 -3.10
CA LEU A 118 -10.10 17.91 -2.37
C LEU A 118 -10.24 19.15 -3.26
N ILE A 119 -9.75 19.11 -4.51
CA ILE A 119 -9.92 20.22 -5.45
C ILE A 119 -11.41 20.54 -5.65
N GLN A 120 -12.22 19.51 -5.89
CA GLN A 120 -13.68 19.64 -6.04
C GLN A 120 -14.37 20.08 -4.74
N GLY A 121 -13.81 19.72 -3.59
CA GLY A 121 -14.26 20.10 -2.26
C GLY A 121 -14.06 21.58 -1.90
N GLY A 122 -13.39 22.36 -2.76
CA GLY A 122 -13.24 23.81 -2.61
C GLY A 122 -11.82 24.28 -2.28
N PHE A 123 -10.85 23.36 -2.20
CA PHE A 123 -9.45 23.72 -1.97
C PHE A 123 -8.79 24.37 -3.19
N GLY A 124 -9.21 24.05 -4.42
CA GLY A 124 -8.59 24.59 -5.64
C GLY A 124 -7.06 24.42 -5.64
N ASP A 125 -6.33 25.53 -5.79
CA ASP A 125 -4.86 25.57 -5.87
C ASP A 125 -4.14 25.34 -4.52
N ASP A 126 -4.86 25.08 -3.42
CA ASP A 126 -4.24 24.84 -2.10
C ASP A 126 -3.90 23.37 -1.83
N VAL A 127 -4.16 22.46 -2.78
CA VAL A 127 -3.74 21.05 -2.72
C VAL A 127 -2.50 20.83 -3.58
N ARG A 128 -1.56 20.03 -3.09
CA ARG A 128 -0.39 19.60 -3.85
C ARG A 128 -0.16 18.09 -3.73
N LEU A 129 0.19 17.43 -4.83
CA LEU A 129 0.61 16.02 -4.84
C LEU A 129 2.12 15.95 -5.06
N VAL A 130 2.85 15.59 -4.01
CA VAL A 130 4.30 15.44 -4.04
C VAL A 130 4.66 13.97 -4.16
N ARG A 131 5.33 13.62 -5.26
CA ARG A 131 5.84 12.27 -5.51
C ARG A 131 7.33 12.16 -5.24
N ILE A 132 7.69 11.14 -4.48
CA ILE A 132 9.07 10.74 -4.25
C ILE A 132 9.25 9.36 -4.89
N ASN A 133 9.65 9.36 -6.15
CA ASN A 133 9.95 8.15 -6.91
C ASN A 133 11.01 8.47 -7.99
N PRO A 134 12.19 7.80 -7.99
CA PRO A 134 13.23 8.08 -8.98
C PRO A 134 12.86 7.64 -10.40
N ASP A 135 12.03 6.61 -10.54
CA ASP A 135 11.69 6.03 -11.84
C ASP A 135 10.40 6.62 -12.43
N PHE A 136 9.44 6.96 -11.56
CA PHE A 136 8.12 7.46 -11.97
C PHE A 136 7.69 8.71 -11.17
N PRO A 137 8.43 9.83 -11.26
CA PRO A 137 8.17 11.03 -10.48
C PRO A 137 6.93 11.81 -10.95
N GLU A 138 6.55 11.65 -12.22
CA GLU A 138 5.46 12.41 -12.84
C GLU A 138 4.08 11.88 -12.47
N ALA A 139 3.06 12.71 -12.69
CA ALA A 139 1.68 12.30 -12.59
C ALA A 139 1.25 11.34 -13.69
N ASP A 140 0.26 10.50 -13.39
CA ASP A 140 -0.35 9.64 -14.40
C ASP A 140 -1.46 10.37 -15.15
N ASP A 141 -2.17 11.29 -14.47
CA ASP A 141 -3.17 12.16 -15.08
C ASP A 141 -2.65 13.60 -15.27
N ASP A 142 -2.80 14.14 -16.49
CA ASP A 142 -2.39 15.50 -16.85
C ASP A 142 -3.05 16.59 -15.97
N ARG A 143 -4.25 16.32 -15.45
CA ARG A 143 -4.96 17.22 -14.53
C ARG A 143 -4.18 17.39 -13.22
N CYS A 144 -3.40 16.38 -12.84
CA CYS A 144 -2.59 16.40 -11.64
C CYS A 144 -1.22 17.05 -11.85
N SER A 145 -0.76 17.24 -13.09
CA SER A 145 0.59 17.77 -13.38
C SER A 145 0.82 19.21 -12.90
N ASN A 146 -0.24 19.96 -12.60
CA ASN A 146 -0.16 21.33 -12.10
C ASN A 146 -0.32 21.46 -10.57
N TYR A 147 -0.52 20.33 -9.86
CA TYR A 147 -0.82 20.27 -8.43
C TYR A 147 0.10 19.29 -7.72
#